data_AF-A0A7W1LFU7-F1
#
_entry.id   AF-A0A7W1LFU7-F1
#
_cell.length_a   1.000
_cell.length_b   1.000
_cell.length_c   1.000
_cell.angle_alpha   90.00
_cell.angle_beta   90.00
_cell.angle_gamma   90.00
#
_symmetry.space_group_name_H-M   'P 1'
#
loop_
_entity.id
_entity.type
_entity.pdbx_description
1 polymer ?
#
loop_
_entity_poly.entity_id
_entity_poly.type
_entity_poly.pdbx_seq_one_letter_code
_entity_poly.pdbx_strand_id
1 'polypeptide(L)'
;MIERSGEPSLDAGHLATLGRLTRGALHEIANPLLALLGSAELALPDTDPTTKLHARIDIVNRTGLEIAEIVRALQNYIRAQDAPAGRLSLVDSAESAVALVRRVSAVRDVELAVRAEGEPLVDARPGTILSSLVELLLDRIASAERGDEIDLVVFEQDGEAVVSIAGAGELRLAAVEP
;
A
#
# COMPACT_ATOMS: atom_id res chain seq x y z
N MET A 1 -11.38 -17.21 13.09
CA MET A 1 -12.79 -16.87 12.89
C MET A 1 -12.84 -15.36 12.90
N ILE A 2 -13.15 -14.73 11.76
CA ILE A 2 -13.08 -13.27 11.60
C ILE A 2 -14.48 -12.75 11.95
N GLU A 3 -14.68 -12.15 13.13
CA GLU A 3 -15.94 -11.47 13.46
C GLU A 3 -15.89 -10.01 12.96
N ARG A 4 -16.87 -9.62 12.15
CA ARG A 4 -17.05 -8.26 11.61
C ARG A 4 -18.44 -7.72 11.97
N SER A 5 -18.53 -6.46 12.38
CA SER A 5 -19.78 -5.72 12.53
C SER A 5 -19.77 -4.49 11.60
N GLY A 6 -20.62 -4.47 10.55
CA GLY A 6 -20.86 -3.31 9.66
C GLY A 6 -20.58 -3.55 8.16
N GLU A 7 -21.45 -3.04 7.28
CA GLU A 7 -21.59 -3.19 5.80
C GLU A 7 -20.34 -2.92 4.92
N PRO A 8 -20.45 -3.10 3.58
CA PRO A 8 -20.33 -4.36 2.87
C PRO A 8 -18.87 -4.85 2.84
N SER A 9 -18.64 -6.15 3.06
CA SER A 9 -17.34 -6.72 2.72
C SER A 9 -17.14 -6.59 1.22
N LEU A 10 -16.08 -5.90 0.79
CA LEU A 10 -15.47 -6.22 -0.50
C LEU A 10 -15.09 -7.69 -0.38
N ASP A 11 -15.93 -8.56 -0.93
CA ASP A 11 -15.64 -9.99 -0.95
C ASP A 11 -14.23 -10.15 -1.51
N ALA A 12 -13.38 -10.96 -0.88
CA ALA A 12 -12.01 -11.20 -1.33
C ALA A 12 -11.98 -11.58 -2.82
N GLY A 13 -13.08 -12.15 -3.35
CA GLY A 13 -13.30 -12.40 -4.77
C GLY A 13 -13.36 -11.15 -5.67
N HIS A 14 -13.84 -10.01 -5.20
CA HIS A 14 -13.92 -8.74 -5.96
C HIS A 14 -12.53 -8.09 -6.08
N LEU A 15 -11.79 -8.00 -4.97
CA LEU A 15 -10.40 -7.52 -4.96
C LEU A 15 -9.47 -8.46 -5.73
N ALA A 16 -9.66 -9.78 -5.64
CA ALA A 16 -8.91 -10.75 -6.44
C ALA A 16 -9.20 -10.61 -7.94
N THR A 17 -10.45 -10.32 -8.33
CA THR A 17 -10.83 -10.12 -9.74
C THR A 17 -10.31 -8.79 -10.29
N LEU A 18 -10.38 -7.71 -9.51
CA LEU A 18 -9.68 -6.45 -9.81
C LEU A 18 -8.17 -6.69 -9.94
N GLY A 19 -7.54 -7.39 -8.99
CA GLY A 19 -6.11 -7.70 -9.02
C GLY A 19 -5.66 -8.44 -10.30
N ARG A 20 -6.47 -9.36 -10.83
CA ARG A 20 -6.17 -10.03 -12.11
C ARG A 20 -6.26 -9.08 -13.31
N LEU A 21 -7.30 -8.24 -13.39
CA LEU A 21 -7.48 -7.29 -14.49
C LEU A 21 -6.45 -6.15 -14.43
N THR A 22 -6.17 -5.66 -13.23
CA THR A 22 -5.20 -4.60 -12.96
C THR A 22 -3.77 -5.06 -13.27
N ARG A 23 -3.42 -6.35 -13.14
CA ARG A 23 -2.07 -6.85 -13.45
C ARG A 23 -1.69 -6.62 -14.92
N GLY A 24 -2.57 -6.96 -15.86
CA GLY A 24 -2.35 -6.74 -17.28
C GLY A 24 -2.21 -5.25 -17.60
N ALA A 25 -3.13 -4.44 -17.07
CA ALA A 25 -3.10 -2.99 -17.22
C ALA A 25 -1.83 -2.35 -16.64
N LEU A 26 -1.33 -2.81 -15.48
CA LEU A 26 -0.09 -2.28 -14.89
C LEU A 26 1.14 -2.61 -15.71
N HIS A 27 1.21 -3.79 -16.33
CA HIS A 27 2.29 -4.09 -17.28
C HIS A 27 2.20 -3.19 -18.53
N GLU A 28 0.99 -2.96 -19.04
CA GLU A 28 0.78 -2.07 -20.18
C GLU A 28 1.03 -0.59 -19.87
N ILE A 29 0.86 -0.15 -18.62
CA ILE A 29 1.22 1.20 -18.16
C ILE A 29 2.73 1.31 -17.92
N ALA A 30 3.36 0.27 -17.37
CA ALA A 30 4.79 0.30 -17.07
C ALA A 30 5.66 0.51 -18.33
N ASN A 31 5.26 -0.08 -19.46
CA ASN A 31 6.00 0.02 -20.72
C ASN A 31 6.09 1.45 -21.31
N PRO A 32 4.99 2.17 -21.57
CA PRO A 32 5.05 3.55 -22.05
C PRO A 32 5.68 4.49 -21.02
N LEU A 33 5.54 4.20 -19.72
CA LEU A 33 6.20 4.97 -18.68
C LEU A 33 7.72 4.83 -18.71
N LEU A 34 8.24 3.62 -18.94
CA LEU A 34 9.67 3.38 -19.15
C LEU A 34 10.19 4.14 -20.36
N ALA A 35 9.46 4.12 -21.48
CA ALA A 35 9.84 4.86 -22.68
C ALA A 35 9.84 6.39 -22.46
N LEU A 36 8.84 6.91 -21.74
CA LEU A 36 8.75 8.32 -21.37
C LEU A 36 9.91 8.75 -20.48
N LEU A 37 10.19 7.98 -19.42
CA LEU A 37 11.29 8.25 -18.49
C LEU A 37 12.64 8.18 -19.21
N GLY A 38 12.90 7.13 -19.97
CA GLY A 38 14.14 7.01 -20.74
C GLY A 38 14.31 8.15 -21.75
N SER A 39 13.24 8.60 -22.38
CA SER A 39 13.29 9.76 -23.29
C SER A 39 13.62 11.06 -22.54
N ALA A 40 13.03 11.27 -21.36
CA ALA A 40 13.29 12.45 -20.54
C ALA A 40 14.72 12.44 -19.97
N GLU A 41 15.20 11.29 -19.48
CA GLU A 41 16.56 11.09 -18.98
C GLU A 41 17.62 11.31 -20.06
N LEU A 42 17.36 10.90 -21.30
CA LEU A 42 18.26 11.16 -22.44
C LEU A 42 18.23 12.63 -22.89
N ALA A 43 17.07 13.29 -22.82
CA ALA A 43 16.92 14.68 -23.27
C ALA A 43 17.44 15.72 -22.26
N LEU A 44 17.42 15.42 -20.96
CA LEU A 44 17.87 16.35 -19.91
C LEU A 44 19.33 16.81 -20.10
N PRO A 45 20.31 15.91 -20.32
CA PRO A 45 21.70 16.30 -20.60
C PRO A 45 21.90 17.16 -21.85
N ASP A 46 21.00 17.03 -22.84
CA ASP A 46 21.08 17.73 -24.13
C ASP A 46 20.44 19.14 -24.08
N THR A 47 19.98 19.60 -22.92
CA THR A 47 19.33 20.90 -22.74
C THR A 47 20.08 21.79 -21.75
N ASP A 48 20.10 23.09 -22.03
CA ASP A 48 20.64 24.09 -21.10
C ASP A 48 19.75 24.18 -19.83
N PRO A 49 20.31 23.93 -18.62
CA PRO A 49 19.56 23.93 -17.36
C PRO A 49 18.81 25.22 -17.03
N THR A 50 19.21 26.35 -17.59
CA THR A 50 18.58 27.65 -17.36
C THR A 50 17.32 27.86 -18.20
N THR A 51 17.06 26.97 -19.16
CA THR A 51 15.97 27.13 -20.12
C THR A 51 14.64 26.60 -19.60
N LYS A 52 13.55 27.20 -20.11
CA LYS A 52 12.19 26.70 -19.87
C LYS A 52 11.98 25.27 -20.41
N LEU A 53 12.74 24.85 -21.41
CA LEU A 53 12.66 23.51 -21.97
C LEU A 53 13.19 22.48 -20.96
N HIS A 54 14.39 22.71 -20.42
CA HIS A 54 14.97 21.84 -19.39
C HIS A 54 14.02 21.70 -18.19
N ALA A 55 13.51 22.82 -17.67
CA ALA A 55 12.56 22.81 -16.56
C ALA A 55 11.28 21.99 -16.86
N ARG A 56 10.76 22.03 -18.10
CA ARG A 56 9.59 21.23 -18.48
C ARG A 56 9.91 19.74 -18.57
N ILE A 57 11.07 19.37 -19.12
CA ILE A 57 11.50 17.96 -19.21
C ILE A 57 11.74 17.41 -17.81
N ASP A 58 12.35 18.19 -16.91
CA ASP A 58 12.56 17.80 -15.51
C ASP A 58 11.23 17.55 -14.77
N ILE A 59 10.22 18.40 -14.98
CA ILE A 59 8.88 18.17 -14.42
C ILE A 59 8.28 16.87 -14.95
N VAL A 60 8.39 16.61 -16.26
CA VAL A 60 7.90 15.36 -16.88
C VAL A 60 8.62 14.15 -16.29
N ASN A 61 9.95 14.23 -16.11
CA ASN A 61 10.76 13.17 -15.52
C ASN A 61 10.34 12.88 -14.07
N ARG A 62 10.27 13.92 -13.23
CA ARG A 62 9.86 13.77 -11.82
C ARG A 62 8.44 13.21 -11.68
N THR A 63 7.49 13.74 -12.47
CA THR A 63 6.11 13.23 -12.49
C THR A 63 6.07 11.77 -12.97
N GLY A 64 6.86 11.42 -13.99
CA GLY A 64 6.97 10.04 -14.46
C GLY A 64 7.52 9.10 -13.39
N LEU A 65 8.51 9.54 -12.62
CA LEU A 65 9.10 8.75 -11.53
C LEU A 65 8.08 8.53 -10.42
N GLU A 66 7.29 9.55 -10.05
CA GLU A 66 6.19 9.42 -9.10
C GLU A 66 5.15 8.38 -9.56
N ILE A 67 4.76 8.40 -10.83
CA ILE A 67 3.84 7.40 -11.40
C ILE A 67 4.46 6.00 -11.37
N ALA A 68 5.76 5.87 -11.68
CA ALA A 68 6.44 4.58 -11.74
C ALA A 68 6.47 3.93 -10.35
N GLU A 69 6.66 4.75 -9.35
CA GLU A 69 6.58 4.40 -7.95
C GLU A 69 5.17 3.91 -7.55
N ILE A 70 4.08 4.53 -8.03
CA ILE A 70 2.71 4.04 -7.82
C ILE A 70 2.51 2.67 -8.49
N VAL A 71 2.93 2.53 -9.74
CA VAL A 71 2.82 1.28 -10.49
C VAL A 71 3.55 0.13 -9.79
N ARG A 72 4.76 0.38 -9.27
CA ARG A 72 5.54 -0.60 -8.50
C ARG A 72 4.82 -1.04 -7.22
N ALA A 73 4.25 -0.10 -6.47
CA ALA A 73 3.50 -0.43 -5.25
C ALA A 73 2.30 -1.34 -5.56
N LEU A 74 1.55 -1.05 -6.62
CA LEU A 74 0.42 -1.88 -7.05
C LEU A 74 0.86 -3.27 -7.57
N GLN A 75 1.99 -3.35 -8.30
CA GLN A 75 2.55 -4.62 -8.72
C GLN A 75 2.96 -5.49 -7.51
N ASN A 76 3.57 -4.89 -6.49
CA ASN A 76 3.94 -5.59 -5.26
C ASN A 76 2.72 -6.09 -4.49
N TYR A 77 1.66 -5.27 -4.38
CA TYR A 77 0.38 -5.67 -3.80
C TYR A 77 -0.19 -6.90 -4.50
N ILE A 78 -0.23 -6.89 -5.83
CA ILE A 78 -0.73 -8.02 -6.64
C ILE A 78 0.13 -9.28 -6.45
N ARG A 79 1.46 -9.15 -6.37
CA ARG A 79 2.35 -10.29 -6.10
C ARG A 79 2.10 -10.89 -4.72
N ALA A 80 1.81 -10.07 -3.70
CA ALA A 80 1.47 -10.54 -2.37
C ALA A 80 0.19 -11.39 -2.36
N GLN A 81 -0.77 -11.11 -3.24
CA GLN A 81 -2.00 -11.90 -3.39
C GLN A 81 -1.75 -13.33 -3.87
N ASP A 82 -0.69 -13.56 -4.64
CA ASP A 82 -0.34 -14.89 -5.15
C ASP A 82 0.59 -15.66 -4.19
N ALA A 83 1.13 -15.00 -3.17
CA ALA A 83 2.09 -15.59 -2.26
C ALA A 83 1.43 -16.70 -1.41
N PRO A 84 2.11 -17.86 -1.22
CA PRO A 84 1.60 -18.91 -0.36
C PRO A 84 1.56 -18.45 1.11
N ALA A 85 0.85 -19.21 1.94
CA ALA A 85 0.88 -18.98 3.38
C ALA A 85 2.28 -19.20 3.94
N GLY A 86 2.64 -18.41 4.95
CA GLY A 86 3.89 -18.53 5.67
C GLY A 86 3.85 -17.75 6.97
N ARG A 87 4.96 -17.79 7.69
CA ARG A 87 5.16 -17.00 8.91
C ARG A 87 5.46 -15.55 8.52
N LEU A 88 4.71 -14.61 9.11
CA LEU A 88 4.76 -13.18 8.76
C LEU A 88 4.84 -12.32 10.02
N SER A 89 5.60 -11.24 9.95
CA SER A 89 5.52 -10.14 10.93
C SER A 89 4.30 -9.27 10.63
N LEU A 90 3.46 -9.04 11.64
CA LEU A 90 2.37 -8.07 11.49
C LEU A 90 2.86 -6.63 11.44
N VAL A 91 4.04 -6.34 11.99
CA VAL A 91 4.67 -5.01 11.88
C VAL A 91 5.04 -4.74 10.42
N ASP A 92 5.78 -5.64 9.78
CA ASP A 92 6.15 -5.52 8.36
C ASP A 92 4.92 -5.43 7.45
N SER A 93 3.87 -6.17 7.79
CA SER A 93 2.61 -6.16 7.06
C SER A 93 1.87 -4.83 7.19
N ALA A 94 1.85 -4.24 8.40
CA ALA A 94 1.29 -2.92 8.66
C ALA A 94 2.07 -1.81 7.95
N GLU A 95 3.41 -1.87 7.98
CA GLU A 95 4.27 -0.93 7.27
C GLU A 95 4.04 -0.98 5.76
N SER A 96 3.94 -2.20 5.21
CA SER A 96 3.64 -2.41 3.79
C SER A 96 2.26 -1.85 3.40
N ALA A 97 1.25 -2.02 4.25
CA ALA A 97 -0.09 -1.47 4.03
C ALA A 97 -0.08 0.06 4.04
N VAL A 98 0.58 0.68 5.04
CA VAL A 98 0.74 2.14 5.12
C VAL A 98 1.48 2.68 3.89
N ALA A 99 2.59 2.06 3.50
CA ALA A 99 3.36 2.48 2.33
C ALA A 99 2.54 2.42 1.04
N LEU A 100 1.75 1.35 0.86
CA LEU A 100 0.86 1.21 -0.29
C LEU A 100 -0.23 2.29 -0.31
N VAL A 101 -0.93 2.49 0.82
CA VAL A 101 -2.02 3.46 0.92
C VAL A 101 -1.51 4.88 0.72
N ARG A 102 -0.38 5.26 1.34
CA ARG A 102 0.29 6.57 1.12
C ARG A 102 0.60 6.82 -0.35
N ARG A 103 1.00 5.77 -1.07
CA ARG A 103 1.43 5.88 -2.45
C ARG A 103 0.24 5.98 -3.42
N VAL A 104 -0.81 5.19 -3.20
CA VAL A 104 -1.92 5.01 -4.16
C VAL A 104 -3.10 5.91 -3.86
N SER A 105 -3.42 6.09 -2.58
CA SER A 105 -4.47 7.01 -2.16
C SER A 105 -3.81 8.38 -2.08
N ALA A 106 -4.25 9.33 -2.88
CA ALA A 106 -3.70 10.70 -2.95
C ALA A 106 -4.01 11.51 -1.67
N VAL A 107 -3.88 10.89 -0.50
CA VAL A 107 -4.13 11.43 0.83
C VAL A 107 -2.99 12.38 1.15
N ARG A 108 -3.11 13.61 0.65
CA ARG A 108 -2.09 14.64 0.82
C ARG A 108 -2.13 15.29 2.19
N ASP A 109 -3.14 14.99 3.00
CA ASP A 109 -3.39 15.71 4.25
C ASP A 109 -3.75 14.81 5.45
N VAL A 110 -3.28 13.55 5.49
CA VAL A 110 -3.43 12.68 6.67
C VAL A 110 -2.10 12.01 6.94
N GLU A 111 -1.68 12.01 8.21
CA GLU A 111 -0.46 11.35 8.65
C GLU A 111 -0.75 9.89 8.99
N LEU A 112 0.03 8.96 8.43
CA LEU A 112 -0.11 7.52 8.66
C LEU A 112 1.13 6.98 9.36
N ALA A 113 0.99 6.34 10.51
CA ALA A 113 2.12 5.75 11.22
C ALA A 113 1.82 4.32 11.70
N VAL A 114 2.88 3.53 11.86
CA VAL A 114 2.81 2.23 12.52
C VAL A 114 3.45 2.39 13.89
N ARG A 115 2.72 1.99 14.93
CA ARG A 115 3.20 1.93 16.31
C ARG A 115 3.16 0.48 16.74
N ALA A 116 4.31 -0.06 17.14
CA ALA A 116 4.42 -1.48 17.49
C ALA A 116 4.80 -1.65 18.96
N GLU A 117 4.02 -2.49 19.65
CA GLU A 117 4.28 -2.98 21.00
C GLU A 117 4.64 -4.47 20.90
N GLY A 118 5.85 -4.72 20.38
CA GLY A 118 6.34 -6.07 20.08
C GLY A 118 6.42 -6.34 18.58
N GLU A 119 6.72 -7.59 18.24
CA GLU A 119 6.84 -8.05 16.84
C GLU A 119 6.09 -9.37 16.66
N PRO A 120 4.75 -9.33 16.79
CA PRO A 120 3.96 -10.55 16.71
C PRO A 120 4.08 -11.20 15.33
N LEU A 121 4.26 -12.52 15.35
CA LEU A 121 4.28 -13.34 14.16
C LEU A 121 2.96 -14.09 14.01
N VAL A 122 2.55 -14.31 12.76
CA VAL A 122 1.34 -15.07 12.41
C VAL A 122 1.62 -16.02 11.24
N ASP A 123 0.91 -17.13 11.19
CA ASP A 123 0.88 -18.01 10.01
C ASP A 123 -0.32 -17.63 9.12
N ALA A 124 -0.06 -16.92 8.03
CA ALA A 124 -1.10 -16.41 7.13
C ALA A 124 -0.61 -16.25 5.69
N ARG A 125 -1.54 -16.00 4.77
CA ARG A 125 -1.20 -15.57 3.41
C ARG A 125 -0.92 -14.06 3.41
N PRO A 126 0.23 -13.60 2.85
CA PRO A 126 0.57 -12.17 2.81
C PRO A 126 -0.53 -11.31 2.20
N GLY A 127 -1.10 -11.75 1.08
CA GLY A 127 -2.18 -11.03 0.40
C GLY A 127 -3.43 -10.87 1.24
N THR A 128 -3.77 -11.86 2.07
CA THR A 128 -4.94 -11.78 2.96
C THR A 128 -4.72 -10.71 4.03
N ILE A 129 -3.56 -10.73 4.71
CA ILE A 129 -3.23 -9.73 5.73
C ILE A 129 -3.16 -8.33 5.12
N LEU A 130 -2.44 -8.18 4.02
CA LEU A 130 -2.26 -6.90 3.35
C LEU A 130 -3.60 -6.31 2.88
N SER A 131 -4.51 -7.13 2.32
CA SER A 131 -5.84 -6.67 1.91
C SER A 131 -6.66 -6.18 3.11
N SER A 132 -6.70 -6.95 4.20
CA SER A 132 -7.45 -6.55 5.41
C SER A 132 -6.92 -5.26 6.04
N LEU A 133 -5.59 -5.08 6.09
CA LEU A 133 -5.00 -3.85 6.61
C LEU A 133 -5.25 -2.64 5.71
N VAL A 134 -5.21 -2.82 4.39
CA VAL A 134 -5.57 -1.78 3.41
C VAL A 134 -7.03 -1.38 3.56
N GLU A 135 -7.94 -2.33 3.74
CA GLU A 135 -9.36 -2.05 3.97
C GLU A 135 -9.57 -1.21 5.24
N LEU A 136 -9.00 -1.62 6.38
CA LEU A 136 -9.09 -0.86 7.63
C LEU A 136 -8.54 0.56 7.50
N LEU A 137 -7.42 0.72 6.79
CA LEU A 137 -6.83 2.03 6.49
C LEU A 137 -7.76 2.90 5.65
N LEU A 138 -8.32 2.36 4.56
CA LEU A 138 -9.22 3.09 3.68
C LEU A 138 -10.51 3.51 4.40
N ASP A 139 -11.07 2.64 5.24
CA ASP A 139 -12.23 2.94 6.07
C ASP A 139 -11.93 4.09 7.04
N ARG A 140 -10.74 4.07 7.67
CA ARG A 140 -10.34 5.17 8.56
C ARG A 140 -10.15 6.48 7.79
N ILE A 141 -9.49 6.43 6.64
CA ILE A 141 -9.23 7.61 5.79
C ILE A 141 -10.53 8.22 5.28
N ALA A 142 -11.53 7.41 4.94
CA ALA A 142 -12.83 7.88 4.45
C ALA A 142 -13.59 8.75 5.49
N SER A 143 -13.28 8.57 6.78
CA SER A 143 -13.85 9.34 7.89
C SER A 143 -12.86 10.33 8.53
N ALA A 144 -11.67 10.50 7.95
CA ALA A 144 -10.63 11.36 8.50
C ALA A 144 -10.81 12.82 8.06
N GLU A 145 -10.50 13.74 8.97
CA GLU A 145 -10.40 15.16 8.68
C GLU A 145 -8.98 15.53 8.21
N ARG A 146 -8.86 16.74 7.64
CA ARG A 146 -7.58 17.27 7.18
C ARG A 146 -6.65 17.47 8.39
N GLY A 147 -5.49 16.83 8.38
CA GLY A 147 -4.48 16.89 9.43
C GLY A 147 -4.61 15.80 10.48
N ASP A 148 -5.54 14.85 10.33
CA ASP A 148 -5.65 13.70 11.22
C ASP A 148 -4.36 12.86 11.20
N GLU A 149 -4.02 12.32 12.37
CA GLU A 149 -3.01 11.27 12.52
C GLU A 149 -3.73 9.93 12.69
N ILE A 150 -3.40 8.96 11.84
CA ILE A 150 -3.92 7.61 11.88
C ILE A 150 -2.76 6.67 12.23
N ASP A 151 -2.86 6.08 13.41
CA ASP A 151 -1.92 5.06 13.88
C ASP A 151 -2.49 3.66 13.64
N LEU A 152 -1.70 2.80 13.01
CA LEU A 152 -1.85 1.35 13.10
C LEU A 152 -1.07 0.90 14.32
N VAL A 153 -1.78 0.45 15.35
CA VAL A 153 -1.16 -0.06 16.57
C VAL A 153 -1.08 -1.58 16.48
N VAL A 154 0.13 -2.12 16.50
CA VAL A 154 0.41 -3.56 16.45
C VAL A 154 0.81 -4.02 17.84
N PHE A 155 0.16 -5.03 18.38
CA PHE A 155 0.43 -5.54 19.73
C PHE A 155 -0.01 -7.01 19.89
N GLU A 156 0.40 -7.65 20.98
CA GLU A 156 -0.13 -8.96 21.38
C GLU A 156 -1.13 -8.83 22.52
N GLN A 157 -2.24 -9.56 22.44
CA GLN A 157 -3.26 -9.62 23.48
C GLN A 157 -3.86 -11.03 23.55
N ASP A 158 -3.85 -11.64 24.73
CA ASP A 158 -4.48 -12.94 25.01
C ASP A 158 -4.04 -14.08 24.07
N GLY A 159 -2.77 -14.07 23.63
CA GLY A 159 -2.22 -15.04 22.68
C GLY A 159 -2.57 -14.76 21.21
N GLU A 160 -3.21 -13.62 20.94
CA GLU A 160 -3.49 -13.13 19.61
C GLU A 160 -2.56 -11.97 19.23
N ALA A 161 -2.12 -11.98 17.99
CA ALA A 161 -1.48 -10.87 17.31
C ALA A 161 -2.58 -9.93 16.77
N VAL A 162 -2.52 -8.66 17.16
CA VAL A 162 -3.55 -7.66 16.87
C VAL A 162 -2.96 -6.47 16.12
N VAL A 163 -3.67 -6.00 15.10
CA VAL A 163 -3.47 -4.68 14.50
C VAL A 163 -4.76 -3.88 14.67
N SER A 164 -4.70 -2.72 15.33
CA SER A 164 -5.86 -1.87 15.57
C SER A 164 -5.68 -0.49 14.94
N ILE A 165 -6.77 0.07 14.42
CA ILE A 165 -6.86 1.46 13.96
C ILE A 165 -8.04 2.11 14.68
N ALA A 166 -7.74 3.13 15.48
CA ALA A 166 -8.76 3.87 16.22
C ALA A 166 -9.80 4.47 15.27
N GLY A 167 -11.07 4.13 15.47
CA GLY A 167 -12.19 4.62 14.66
C GLY A 167 -12.47 3.82 13.37
N ALA A 168 -11.74 2.73 13.09
CA ALA A 168 -12.07 1.81 11.99
C ALA A 168 -12.30 0.37 12.47
N GLY A 169 -11.40 -0.15 13.30
CA GLY A 169 -11.51 -1.52 13.82
C GLY A 169 -10.15 -2.18 14.00
N GLU A 170 -10.15 -3.51 14.03
CA GLU A 170 -8.96 -4.30 14.30
C GLU A 170 -8.93 -5.61 13.50
N LEU A 171 -7.72 -6.10 13.27
CA LEU A 171 -7.41 -7.41 12.73
C LEU A 171 -6.80 -8.25 13.85
N ARG A 172 -7.39 -9.42 14.14
CA ARG A 172 -6.91 -10.36 15.17
C ARG A 172 -6.59 -11.73 14.56
N LEU A 173 -5.42 -12.27 14.90
CA LEU A 173 -4.91 -13.54 14.41
C LEU A 173 -4.22 -14.30 15.55
N ALA A 174 -4.20 -15.63 15.51
CA ALA A 174 -3.43 -16.40 16.48
C ALA A 174 -1.94 -16.07 16.33
N ALA A 175 -1.28 -15.66 17.41
CA ALA A 175 0.16 -15.43 17.43
C ALA A 175 0.90 -16.78 17.36
N VAL A 176 2.07 -16.77 16.73
CA VAL A 176 2.97 -17.94 16.69
C VAL A 176 4.31 -17.59 17.31
N GLU A 177 4.92 -18.57 17.97
CA GLU A 177 6.27 -18.41 18.53
C GLU A 177 7.31 -18.21 17.41
N PRO A 178 8.36 -17.40 17.67
CA PRO A 178 9.44 -17.13 16.73
C PRO A 178 10.10 -18.36 16.10
#